data_AF-A0AAJ7RJL3-F1
#
_entry.id   AF-A0AAJ7RJL3-F1
#
_cell.length_a   1.000
_cell.length_b   1.000
_cell.length_c   1.000
_cell.angle_alpha   90.00
_cell.angle_beta   90.00
_cell.angle_gamma   90.00
#
_symmetry.space_group_name_H-M   'P 1'
#
loop_
_entity.id
_entity.type
_entity.pdbx_description
1 polymer ?
#
loop_
_entity_poly.entity_id
_entity_poly.type
_entity_poly.pdbx_seq_one_letter_code
_entity_poly.pdbx_strand_id
1 'polypeptide(L)'
;MISTQNSWDPKLDIENLTHKTGNYKQFDIFVNMLQSGLLKTSECVSLDLLTFKDLELLRSRRIEGSSNSSTLNHKTSNRRYLILTYTVEFDRIHYPLPLEYCGPPDPAILQATIRRLEAEVEKLQNTGINRDFQRRIEQLTIANKKLVEENRNFASGGWWILKYCTIFRLEYFIFNYSGKGVRRLLAAIKTLENSVAEERANFRARIKKLRAENLALTLKLHHNELASRKPGDGSPALKRRTPPPVSSQSRRSNVFRSRSRSPSDSERFKVSSLSRGSSLESLKSKNSPRRTVTKSRRFGIKEIDFGNLESRIHTLQKMLRDGINLN
;
A
#
# COMPACT_ATOMS: atom_id res chain seq x y z
N MET A 1 -63.81 56.23 -20.77
CA MET A 1 -62.58 57.04 -20.65
C MET A 1 -61.42 56.07 -20.63
N ILE A 2 -60.52 56.22 -21.60
CA ILE A 2 -59.40 55.33 -21.89
C ILE A 2 -58.33 55.57 -20.82
N SER A 3 -58.07 54.58 -19.97
CA SER A 3 -56.88 54.55 -19.12
C SER A 3 -55.91 53.56 -19.74
N THR A 4 -54.91 54.11 -20.41
CA THR A 4 -53.79 53.43 -21.04
C THR A 4 -53.14 52.44 -20.08
N GLN A 5 -53.31 51.14 -20.34
CA GLN A 5 -52.38 50.12 -19.85
C GLN A 5 -51.03 50.41 -20.53
N ASN A 6 -50.15 51.12 -19.83
CA ASN A 6 -48.74 51.14 -20.19
C ASN A 6 -48.24 49.70 -20.02
N SER A 7 -48.17 48.97 -21.13
CA SER A 7 -47.54 47.66 -21.19
C SER A 7 -46.09 47.83 -20.78
N TRP A 8 -45.74 47.36 -19.58
CA TRP A 8 -44.35 47.25 -19.15
C TRP A 8 -43.66 46.32 -20.12
N ASP A 9 -42.76 46.86 -20.95
CA ASP A 9 -41.90 46.07 -21.81
C ASP A 9 -40.52 45.97 -21.14
N PRO A 10 -40.20 44.83 -20.51
CA PRO A 10 -38.92 44.64 -19.82
C PRO A 10 -37.72 44.89 -20.73
N LYS A 11 -37.87 44.65 -22.05
CA LYS A 11 -36.81 44.89 -23.02
C LYS A 11 -36.51 46.39 -23.11
N LEU A 12 -37.54 47.19 -23.40
CA LEU A 12 -37.41 48.63 -23.57
C LEU A 12 -36.94 49.31 -22.28
N ASP A 13 -37.44 48.87 -21.12
CA ASP A 13 -37.06 49.45 -19.83
C ASP A 13 -35.58 49.21 -19.48
N ILE A 14 -35.07 48.00 -19.73
CA ILE A 14 -33.67 47.65 -19.47
C ILE A 14 -32.72 48.35 -20.44
N GLU A 15 -33.07 48.43 -21.73
CA GLU A 15 -32.26 49.14 -22.72
C GLU A 15 -32.21 50.64 -22.41
N ASN A 16 -33.34 51.24 -22.02
CA ASN A 16 -33.39 52.62 -21.55
C ASN A 16 -32.59 52.85 -20.26
N LEU A 17 -32.63 51.90 -19.32
CA LEU A 17 -31.83 51.94 -18.10
C LEU A 17 -30.33 51.98 -18.43
N THR A 18 -29.86 51.08 -19.30
CA THR A 18 -28.44 50.98 -19.63
C THR A 18 -27.95 52.17 -20.48
N HIS A 19 -28.84 52.75 -21.28
CA HIS A 19 -28.57 54.00 -21.98
C HIS A 19 -28.39 55.17 -21.00
N LYS A 20 -29.24 55.28 -19.97
CA LYS A 20 -29.16 56.33 -18.93
C LYS A 20 -27.89 56.25 -18.09
N THR A 21 -27.30 55.06 -17.94
CA THR A 21 -26.03 54.89 -17.21
C THR A 21 -24.80 55.20 -18.07
N GLY A 22 -24.97 55.60 -19.34
CA GLY A 22 -23.87 55.94 -20.24
C GLY A 22 -23.10 54.73 -20.80
N ASN A 23 -23.58 53.52 -20.54
CA ASN A 23 -22.95 52.28 -21.01
C ASN A 23 -24.06 51.31 -21.46
N TYR A 24 -24.49 51.50 -22.70
CA TYR A 24 -25.60 50.74 -23.28
C TYR A 24 -25.30 49.24 -23.36
N LYS A 25 -26.34 48.45 -23.10
CA LYS A 25 -26.37 47.00 -23.28
C LYS A 25 -27.70 46.60 -23.91
N GLN A 26 -27.61 45.78 -24.95
CA GLN A 26 -28.80 45.10 -25.49
C GLN A 26 -29.42 44.22 -24.40
N PHE A 27 -30.73 44.02 -24.45
CA PHE A 27 -31.45 43.25 -23.44
C PHE A 27 -30.86 41.86 -23.20
N ASP A 28 -30.60 41.08 -24.26
CA ASP A 28 -30.07 39.72 -24.12
C ASP A 28 -28.68 39.70 -23.47
N ILE A 29 -27.84 40.69 -23.80
CA ILE A 29 -26.51 40.84 -23.17
C ILE A 29 -26.68 41.16 -21.69
N PHE A 30 -27.59 42.06 -21.34
CA PHE A 30 -27.88 42.41 -19.95
C PHE A 30 -28.39 41.20 -19.16
N VAL A 31 -29.29 40.40 -19.73
CA VAL A 31 -29.79 39.16 -19.11
C VAL A 31 -28.65 38.17 -18.89
N ASN A 32 -27.76 37.99 -19.87
CA ASN A 32 -26.58 37.12 -19.72
C ASN A 32 -25.61 37.64 -18.65
N MET A 33 -25.42 38.95 -18.54
CA MET A 33 -24.64 39.56 -17.46
C MET A 33 -25.28 39.28 -16.10
N LEU A 34 -26.60 39.46 -15.98
CA LEU A 34 -27.36 39.17 -14.77
C LEU A 34 -27.26 37.69 -14.37
N GLN A 35 -27.43 36.78 -15.34
CA GLN A 35 -27.27 35.34 -15.16
C GLN A 35 -25.84 35.01 -14.68
N SER A 36 -24.82 35.60 -15.30
CA SER A 36 -23.42 35.37 -14.93
C SER A 36 -23.11 35.90 -13.52
N GLY A 37 -23.72 37.02 -13.13
CA GLY A 37 -23.63 37.55 -11.77
C GLY A 37 -24.31 36.65 -10.73
N LEU A 38 -25.49 36.10 -11.04
CA LEU A 38 -26.21 35.17 -10.15
C LEU A 38 -25.46 33.85 -9.98
N LEU A 39 -24.90 33.31 -11.06
CA LEU A 39 -24.12 32.07 -11.06
C LEU A 39 -22.65 32.27 -10.65
N LYS A 40 -22.21 33.52 -10.48
CA LYS A 40 -20.82 33.90 -10.18
C LYS A 40 -19.79 33.30 -11.17
N THR A 41 -20.14 33.26 -12.45
CA THR A 41 -19.30 32.69 -13.51
C THR A 41 -18.37 33.71 -14.18
N SER A 42 -18.55 35.00 -13.89
CA SER A 42 -17.74 36.09 -14.43
C SER A 42 -17.27 37.01 -13.31
N GLU A 43 -15.99 37.37 -13.33
CA GLU A 43 -15.38 38.31 -12.36
C GLU A 43 -15.70 39.77 -12.68
N CYS A 44 -16.10 40.08 -13.92
CA CYS A 44 -16.41 41.44 -14.36
C CYS A 44 -17.81 41.90 -13.95
N VAL A 45 -18.66 41.03 -13.39
CA VAL A 45 -20.03 41.35 -13.00
C VAL A 45 -20.26 40.95 -11.54
N SER A 46 -20.72 41.89 -10.72
CA SER A 46 -21.15 41.63 -9.34
C SER A 46 -22.58 42.13 -9.09
N LEU A 47 -23.25 41.52 -8.12
CA LEU A 47 -24.63 41.84 -7.74
C LEU A 47 -24.72 42.21 -6.27
N ASP A 48 -25.32 43.36 -5.98
CA ASP A 48 -25.58 43.84 -4.63
C ASP A 48 -27.07 44.13 -4.45
N LEU A 49 -27.65 43.86 -3.28
CA LEU A 49 -29.05 44.19 -2.98
C LEU A 49 -29.11 45.28 -1.92
N LEU A 50 -29.59 46.46 -2.30
CA LEU A 50 -29.57 47.65 -1.45
C LEU A 50 -30.98 48.13 -1.09
N THR A 51 -31.11 48.71 0.10
CA THR A 51 -32.29 49.49 0.48
C THR A 51 -32.12 50.95 0.03
N PHE A 52 -33.21 51.72 0.07
CA PHE A 52 -33.13 53.16 -0.21
C PHE A 52 -32.18 53.88 0.76
N LYS A 53 -32.19 53.50 2.04
CA LYS A 53 -31.28 54.04 3.06
C LYS A 53 -29.81 53.78 2.71
N ASP A 54 -29.49 52.58 2.21
CA ASP A 54 -28.12 52.25 1.80
C ASP A 54 -27.66 53.10 0.61
N LEU A 55 -28.56 53.40 -0.33
CA LEU A 55 -28.26 54.28 -1.45
C LEU A 55 -27.98 55.72 -1.00
N GLU A 56 -28.70 56.23 0.00
CA GLU A 56 -28.43 57.55 0.60
C GLU A 56 -27.06 57.58 1.27
N LEU A 57 -26.72 56.54 2.03
CA LEU A 57 -25.40 56.42 2.68
C LEU A 57 -24.26 56.35 1.64
N LEU A 58 -24.46 55.67 0.52
CA LEU A 58 -23.47 55.64 -0.56
C LEU A 58 -23.31 57.01 -1.24
N ARG A 59 -24.40 57.78 -1.38
CA ARG A 59 -24.32 59.15 -1.89
C ARG A 59 -23.60 60.09 -0.92
N SER A 60 -23.92 60.02 0.37
CA SER A 60 -23.30 60.88 1.39
C SER A 60 -21.83 60.56 1.60
N ARG A 61 -21.42 59.29 1.46
CA ARG A 61 -19.99 58.90 1.53
C ARG A 61 -19.21 59.33 0.29
N ARG A 62 -19.83 59.35 -0.89
CA ARG A 62 -19.18 59.79 -2.14
C ARG A 62 -19.01 61.31 -2.20
N ILE A 63 -19.78 62.05 -1.40
CA ILE A 63 -19.83 63.51 -1.33
C ILE A 63 -19.51 63.92 0.11
N GLU A 64 -18.27 63.74 0.56
CA GLU A 64 -17.81 64.40 1.79
C GLU A 64 -17.84 65.92 1.55
N GLY A 65 -18.85 66.61 2.11
CA GLY A 65 -18.83 68.07 2.22
C GLY A 65 -20.14 68.85 2.05
N SER A 66 -21.30 68.23 1.79
CA SER A 66 -22.55 69.01 1.73
C SER A 66 -23.60 68.51 2.72
N SER A 67 -23.58 69.15 3.89
CA SER A 67 -24.66 69.16 4.86
C SER A 67 -25.91 69.75 4.22
N ASN A 68 -26.81 68.92 3.71
CA ASN A 68 -28.21 69.28 3.43
C ASN A 68 -29.07 68.03 3.53
N SER A 69 -29.45 67.69 4.76
CA SER A 69 -30.48 66.69 5.07
C SER A 69 -31.84 67.24 4.66
N SER A 70 -32.27 66.94 3.43
CA SER A 70 -33.68 67.10 3.06
C SER A 70 -34.50 65.98 3.70
N THR A 71 -35.18 66.33 4.79
CA THR A 71 -36.23 65.54 5.43
C THR A 71 -37.42 65.40 4.47
N LEU A 72 -37.34 64.48 3.52
CA LEU A 72 -38.45 64.17 2.62
C LEU A 72 -39.10 62.86 3.05
N ASN A 73 -40.20 62.99 3.80
CA ASN A 73 -41.27 62.01 4.05
C ASN A 73 -40.99 60.61 3.50
N HIS A 74 -40.23 59.84 4.27
CA HIS A 74 -39.92 58.46 3.96
C HIS A 74 -41.15 57.60 4.25
N LYS A 75 -42.11 57.58 3.30
CA LYS A 75 -43.02 56.44 3.18
C LYS A 75 -42.12 55.21 3.19
N THR A 76 -42.36 54.30 4.12
CA THR A 76 -41.61 53.06 4.34
C THR A 76 -41.76 52.14 3.13
N SER A 77 -41.12 52.49 2.02
CA SER A 77 -41.13 51.66 0.83
C SER A 77 -40.22 50.49 1.12
N ASN A 78 -40.79 49.29 1.20
CA ASN A 78 -40.04 48.03 1.24
C ASN A 78 -39.34 47.73 -0.10
N ARG A 79 -39.16 48.75 -0.95
CA ARG A 79 -38.48 48.64 -2.24
C ARG A 79 -37.03 48.25 -2.01
N ARG A 80 -36.51 47.43 -2.90
CA ARG A 80 -35.10 47.05 -2.95
C ARG A 80 -34.53 47.45 -4.30
N TYR A 81 -33.23 47.63 -4.36
CA TYR A 81 -32.51 47.92 -5.58
C TYR A 81 -31.45 46.85 -5.77
N LEU A 82 -31.65 45.99 -6.76
CA LEU A 82 -30.62 45.06 -7.19
C LEU A 82 -29.65 45.82 -8.09
N ILE A 83 -28.40 45.96 -7.67
CA ILE A 83 -27.37 46.69 -8.39
C ILE A 83 -26.53 45.69 -9.16
N LEU A 84 -26.64 45.71 -10.49
CA LEU A 84 -25.68 45.02 -11.34
C LEU A 84 -24.48 45.94 -11.56
N THR A 85 -23.34 45.55 -11.02
CA THR A 85 -22.08 46.28 -11.18
C THR A 85 -21.25 45.60 -12.26
N TYR A 86 -21.00 46.31 -13.36
CA TYR A 86 -20.11 45.87 -14.43
C TYR A 86 -18.76 46.58 -14.27
N THR A 87 -17.71 45.83 -14.02
CA THR A 87 -16.34 46.32 -13.84
C THR A 87 -15.45 45.77 -14.95
N VAL A 88 -14.87 46.68 -15.72
CA VAL A 88 -13.87 46.41 -16.76
C VAL A 88 -12.60 47.22 -16.47
N GLU A 89 -11.58 47.13 -17.33
CA GLU A 89 -10.23 47.70 -17.07
C GLU A 89 -10.23 49.18 -16.66
N PHE A 90 -11.15 49.99 -17.20
CA PHE A 90 -11.21 51.43 -16.95
C PHE A 90 -12.56 51.95 -16.47
N ASP A 91 -13.60 51.11 -16.45
CA ASP A 91 -14.95 51.53 -16.10
C ASP A 91 -15.57 50.65 -15.02
N ARG A 92 -16.36 51.31 -14.16
CA ARG A 92 -17.23 50.64 -13.19
C ARG A 92 -18.63 51.25 -13.27
N ILE A 93 -19.55 50.51 -13.89
CA ILE A 93 -20.91 50.96 -14.14
C ILE A 93 -21.87 50.22 -13.21
N HIS A 94 -22.84 50.95 -12.65
CA HIS A 94 -23.90 50.40 -11.83
C HIS A 94 -25.24 50.54 -12.54
N TYR A 95 -25.92 49.41 -12.76
CA TYR A 95 -27.27 49.36 -13.31
C TYR A 95 -28.26 49.04 -12.17
N PRO A 96 -28.98 50.04 -11.63
CA PRO A 96 -29.94 49.83 -10.55
C PRO A 96 -31.26 49.27 -11.08
N LEU A 97 -31.63 48.07 -10.62
CA LEU A 97 -32.91 47.41 -10.91
C LEU A 97 -33.84 47.56 -9.71
N PRO A 98 -34.89 48.39 -9.79
CA PRO A 98 -35.84 48.55 -8.69
C PRO A 98 -36.76 47.32 -8.57
N LEU A 99 -36.80 46.73 -7.38
CA LEU A 99 -37.62 45.58 -7.04
C LEU A 99 -38.72 46.00 -6.06
N GLU A 100 -39.97 45.75 -6.43
CA GLU A 100 -41.12 45.98 -5.57
C GLU A 100 -41.30 44.82 -4.58
N TYR A 101 -41.81 45.13 -3.39
CA TYR A 101 -42.05 44.13 -2.38
C TYR A 101 -43.37 43.41 -2.64
N CYS A 102 -43.31 42.12 -2.98
CA CYS A 102 -44.48 41.31 -3.31
C CYS A 102 -45.21 40.73 -2.08
N GLY A 103 -44.82 41.09 -0.85
CA GLY A 103 -45.39 40.48 0.35
C GLY A 103 -44.81 39.09 0.66
N PRO A 104 -45.29 38.45 1.74
CA PRO A 104 -45.01 37.04 1.99
C PRO A 104 -45.68 36.16 0.91
N PRO A 105 -45.03 35.07 0.47
CA PRO A 105 -45.62 34.15 -0.50
C PRO A 105 -46.86 33.46 0.07
N ASP A 106 -47.86 33.21 -0.77
CA ASP A 106 -49.07 32.47 -0.39
C ASP A 106 -48.72 31.00 -0.04
N PRO A 107 -49.05 30.51 1.17
CA PRO A 107 -48.78 29.13 1.56
C PRO A 107 -49.42 28.11 0.62
N ALA A 108 -50.57 28.40 -0.01
CA ALA A 108 -51.23 27.48 -0.93
C ALA A 108 -50.40 27.26 -2.21
N ILE A 109 -49.86 28.34 -2.79
CA ILE A 109 -48.99 28.28 -3.98
C ILE A 109 -47.68 27.55 -3.66
N LEU A 110 -47.11 27.81 -2.49
CA LEU A 110 -45.89 27.14 -2.05
C LEU A 110 -46.12 25.63 -1.89
N GLN A 111 -47.20 25.23 -1.22
CA GLN A 111 -47.55 23.81 -1.07
C GLN A 111 -47.85 23.14 -2.41
N ALA A 112 -48.56 23.81 -3.32
CA ALA A 112 -48.82 23.29 -4.66
C ALA A 112 -47.51 23.09 -5.46
N THR A 113 -46.57 24.03 -5.31
CA THR A 113 -45.24 23.95 -5.94
C THR A 113 -44.42 22.80 -5.35
N ILE A 114 -44.44 22.62 -4.03
CA ILE A 114 -43.76 21.49 -3.36
C ILE A 114 -44.30 20.17 -3.90
N ARG A 115 -45.62 19.97 -3.89
CA ARG A 115 -46.24 18.72 -4.41
C ARG A 115 -45.88 18.46 -5.87
N ARG A 116 -45.87 19.52 -6.71
CA ARG A 116 -45.49 19.42 -8.13
C ARG A 116 -44.04 18.99 -8.28
N LEU A 117 -43.12 19.61 -7.53
CA LEU A 117 -41.69 19.29 -7.59
C LEU A 117 -41.40 17.90 -7.03
N GLU A 118 -42.06 17.49 -5.94
CA GLU A 118 -41.96 16.15 -5.38
C GLU A 118 -42.40 15.09 -6.41
N ALA A 119 -43.53 15.31 -7.09
CA ALA A 119 -44.00 14.43 -8.15
C ALA A 119 -43.03 14.37 -9.34
N GLU A 120 -42.39 15.49 -9.70
CA GLU A 120 -41.39 15.53 -10.77
C GLU A 120 -40.10 14.80 -10.38
N VAL A 121 -39.63 14.96 -9.14
CA VAL A 121 -38.49 14.22 -8.59
C VAL A 121 -38.79 12.73 -8.54
N GLU A 122 -39.97 12.34 -8.07
CA GLU A 122 -40.39 10.93 -8.05
C GLU A 122 -40.43 10.36 -9.47
N LYS A 123 -41.02 11.10 -10.43
CA LYS A 123 -41.04 10.70 -11.84
C LYS A 123 -39.62 10.51 -12.38
N LEU A 124 -38.70 11.44 -12.11
CA LEU A 124 -37.31 11.33 -12.54
C LEU A 124 -36.58 10.18 -11.86
N GLN A 125 -36.80 9.92 -10.57
CA GLN A 125 -36.23 8.75 -9.87
C GLN A 125 -36.81 7.42 -10.40
N ASN A 126 -38.07 7.45 -10.85
CA ASN A 126 -38.75 6.31 -11.44
C ASN A 126 -38.46 6.15 -12.93
N THR A 127 -37.80 7.11 -13.60
CA THR A 127 -37.18 6.84 -14.90
C THR A 127 -36.12 5.77 -14.69
N GLY A 128 -36.49 4.53 -15.05
CA GLY A 128 -35.76 3.29 -14.71
C GLY A 128 -34.28 3.31 -15.07
N ILE A 129 -33.87 4.22 -15.96
CA ILE A 129 -32.49 4.56 -16.30
C ILE A 129 -31.60 4.68 -15.05
N ASN A 130 -32.01 5.42 -14.02
CA ASN A 130 -31.16 5.59 -12.82
C ASN A 130 -31.06 4.28 -12.01
N ARG A 131 -32.17 3.55 -11.85
CA ARG A 131 -32.19 2.27 -11.13
C ARG A 131 -31.43 1.17 -11.88
N ASP A 132 -31.50 1.15 -13.20
CA ASP A 132 -30.83 0.18 -14.07
C ASP A 132 -29.33 0.43 -14.10
N PHE A 133 -28.90 1.71 -14.21
CA PHE A 133 -27.50 2.08 -14.05
C PHE A 133 -26.99 1.70 -12.65
N GLN A 134 -27.76 1.98 -11.60
CA GLN A 134 -27.36 1.68 -10.24
C GLN A 134 -27.27 0.16 -9.99
N ARG A 135 -28.22 -0.63 -10.49
CA ARG A 135 -28.17 -2.10 -10.46
C ARG A 135 -26.97 -2.63 -11.24
N ARG A 136 -26.64 -2.04 -12.39
CA ARG A 136 -25.48 -2.44 -13.19
C ARG A 136 -24.17 -2.10 -12.48
N ILE A 137 -24.08 -0.94 -11.84
CA ILE A 137 -22.94 -0.52 -11.02
C ILE A 137 -22.75 -1.49 -9.85
N GLU A 138 -23.82 -1.86 -9.15
CA GLU A 138 -23.77 -2.83 -8.05
C GLU A 138 -23.31 -4.21 -8.53
N GLN A 139 -23.88 -4.71 -9.64
CA GLN A 139 -23.46 -5.98 -10.25
C GLN A 139 -21.98 -5.97 -10.65
N LEU A 140 -21.52 -4.91 -11.32
CA LEU A 140 -20.11 -4.74 -11.70
C LEU A 140 -19.21 -4.65 -10.48
N THR A 141 -19.67 -4.00 -9.41
CA THR A 141 -18.93 -3.89 -8.15
C THR A 141 -18.76 -5.27 -7.49
N ILE A 142 -19.82 -6.08 -7.46
CA ILE A 142 -19.77 -7.44 -6.92
C ILE A 142 -18.85 -8.32 -7.77
N ALA A 143 -18.99 -8.28 -9.09
CA ALA A 143 -18.16 -9.05 -10.02
C ALA A 143 -16.67 -8.68 -9.89
N ASN A 144 -16.35 -7.38 -9.81
CA ASN A 144 -14.98 -6.91 -9.62
C ASN A 144 -14.42 -7.35 -8.26
N LYS A 145 -15.20 -7.28 -7.18
CA LYS A 145 -14.76 -7.78 -5.86
C LYS A 145 -14.40 -9.27 -5.93
N LYS A 146 -15.25 -10.09 -6.57
CA LYS A 146 -15.00 -11.52 -6.75
C LYS A 146 -13.73 -11.78 -7.58
N LEU A 147 -13.55 -11.08 -8.69
CA LEU A 147 -12.36 -11.21 -9.53
C LEU A 147 -11.08 -10.78 -8.80
N VAL A 148 -11.14 -9.73 -7.98
CA VAL A 148 -10.00 -9.31 -7.14
C VAL A 148 -9.65 -10.37 -6.11
N GLU A 149 -10.64 -11.01 -5.52
CA GLU A 149 -10.44 -12.10 -4.56
C GLU A 149 -9.87 -13.36 -5.21
N GLU A 150 -10.39 -13.74 -6.39
CA GLU A 150 -9.82 -14.82 -7.20
C GLU A 150 -8.37 -14.51 -7.59
N ASN A 151 -8.08 -13.29 -8.07
CA ASN A 151 -6.71 -12.86 -8.37
C ASN A 151 -5.79 -12.90 -7.15
N ARG A 152 -6.29 -12.54 -5.96
CA ARG A 152 -5.52 -12.68 -4.71
C ARG A 152 -5.26 -14.14 -4.37
N ASN A 153 -6.24 -15.02 -4.55
CA ASN A 153 -6.09 -16.45 -4.32
C ASN A 153 -5.06 -17.06 -5.29
N PHE A 154 -5.13 -16.74 -6.58
CA PHE A 154 -4.14 -17.16 -7.58
C PHE A 154 -2.75 -16.59 -7.29
N ALA A 155 -2.65 -15.31 -6.92
CA ALA A 155 -1.36 -14.69 -6.55
C ALA A 155 -0.75 -15.33 -5.30
N SER A 156 -1.59 -15.69 -4.31
CA SER A 156 -1.12 -16.41 -3.12
C SER A 156 -0.59 -17.80 -3.48
N GLY A 157 -1.31 -18.57 -4.30
CA GLY A 157 -0.90 -19.91 -4.74
C GLY A 157 0.40 -19.89 -5.58
N GLY A 158 0.54 -18.93 -6.49
CA GLY A 158 1.74 -18.75 -7.30
C GLY A 158 2.97 -18.34 -6.49
N TRP A 159 2.79 -17.52 -5.45
CA TRP A 159 3.90 -17.10 -4.58
C TRP A 159 4.46 -18.27 -3.75
N TRP A 160 3.60 -19.16 -3.23
CA TRP A 160 4.06 -20.38 -2.57
C TRP A 160 4.89 -21.23 -3.52
N ILE A 161 4.40 -21.48 -4.74
CA ILE A 161 5.10 -22.30 -5.74
C ILE A 161 6.46 -21.71 -6.09
N LEU A 162 6.57 -20.40 -6.31
CA LEU A 162 7.85 -19.75 -6.59
C LEU A 162 8.79 -19.75 -5.38
N LYS A 163 8.26 -19.59 -4.17
CA LYS A 163 9.05 -19.64 -2.93
C LYS A 163 9.57 -21.05 -2.63
N TYR A 164 8.74 -22.08 -2.82
CA TYR A 164 9.15 -23.48 -2.66
C TYR A 164 10.12 -23.90 -3.77
N CYS A 165 9.90 -23.52 -5.03
CA CYS A 165 10.86 -23.79 -6.12
C CYS A 165 12.22 -23.12 -5.91
N THR A 166 12.26 -21.88 -5.40
CA THR A 166 13.53 -21.18 -5.15
C THR A 166 14.29 -21.78 -3.96
N ILE A 167 13.60 -22.13 -2.87
CA ILE A 167 14.20 -22.84 -1.72
C ILE A 167 14.72 -24.22 -2.16
N PHE A 168 13.92 -25.00 -2.88
CA PHE A 168 14.31 -26.34 -3.34
C PHE A 168 15.47 -26.29 -4.33
N ARG A 169 15.53 -25.27 -5.20
CA ARG A 169 16.63 -25.05 -6.15
C ARG A 169 17.93 -24.66 -5.43
N LEU A 170 17.85 -23.87 -4.36
CA LEU A 170 19.01 -23.51 -3.53
C LEU A 170 19.51 -24.69 -2.69
N GLU A 171 18.61 -25.47 -2.09
CA GLU A 171 18.98 -26.68 -1.34
C GLU A 171 19.64 -27.75 -2.24
N TYR A 172 19.09 -27.98 -3.43
CA TYR A 172 19.68 -28.89 -4.41
C TYR A 172 21.06 -28.40 -4.89
N PHE A 173 21.24 -27.09 -5.07
CA PHE A 173 22.53 -26.50 -5.46
C PHE A 173 23.60 -26.67 -4.36
N ILE A 174 23.26 -26.40 -3.09
CA ILE A 174 24.18 -26.54 -1.96
C ILE A 174 24.58 -28.01 -1.72
N PHE A 175 23.63 -28.94 -1.84
CA PHE A 175 23.87 -30.37 -1.63
C PHE A 175 24.84 -30.96 -2.66
N ASN A 176 24.79 -30.50 -3.92
CA ASN A 176 25.60 -31.03 -5.01
C ASN A 176 27.07 -30.56 -5.00
N TYR A 177 27.36 -29.36 -4.52
CA TYR A 177 28.75 -28.86 -4.41
C TYR A 177 29.46 -29.35 -3.14
N SER A 178 28.75 -29.48 -2.01
CA SER A 178 29.32 -30.01 -0.76
C SER A 178 29.53 -31.54 -0.80
N GLY A 179 28.62 -32.28 -1.45
CA GLY A 179 28.65 -33.75 -1.47
C GLY A 179 29.81 -34.39 -2.24
N LYS A 180 30.45 -33.70 -3.19
CA LYS A 180 31.62 -34.26 -3.91
C LYS A 180 32.89 -34.19 -3.07
N GLY A 181 33.10 -33.07 -2.36
CA GLY A 181 34.22 -32.91 -1.42
C GLY A 181 34.11 -33.86 -0.24
N VAL A 182 32.92 -33.97 0.36
CA VAL A 182 32.65 -34.87 1.48
C VAL A 182 32.82 -36.34 1.08
N ARG A 183 32.38 -36.75 -0.12
CA ARG A 183 32.58 -38.12 -0.61
C ARG A 183 34.05 -38.45 -0.86
N ARG A 184 34.84 -37.51 -1.40
CA ARG A 184 36.30 -37.69 -1.57
C ARG A 184 37.01 -37.80 -0.23
N LEU A 185 36.64 -36.97 0.74
CA LEU A 185 37.19 -37.02 2.09
C LEU A 185 36.84 -38.34 2.79
N LEU A 186 35.59 -38.79 2.69
CA LEU A 186 35.14 -40.06 3.28
C LEU A 186 35.89 -41.26 2.67
N ALA A 187 36.12 -41.24 1.36
CA ALA A 187 36.92 -42.26 0.69
C ALA A 187 38.38 -42.24 1.17
N ALA A 188 38.99 -41.07 1.31
CA ALA A 188 40.36 -40.94 1.82
C ALA A 188 40.49 -41.42 3.28
N ILE A 189 39.52 -41.09 4.14
CA ILE A 189 39.46 -41.56 5.54
C ILE A 189 39.38 -43.09 5.57
N LYS A 190 38.51 -43.69 4.77
CA LYS A 190 38.35 -45.15 4.72
C LYS A 190 39.64 -45.86 4.27
N THR A 191 40.36 -45.29 3.29
CA THR A 191 41.65 -45.83 2.86
C THR A 191 42.71 -45.76 3.97
N LEU A 192 42.75 -44.64 4.72
CA LEU A 192 43.66 -44.47 5.85
C LEU A 192 43.35 -45.45 6.98
N GLU A 193 42.07 -45.65 7.30
CA GLU A 193 41.64 -46.62 8.32
C GLU A 193 42.10 -48.04 7.99
N ASN A 194 41.97 -48.45 6.73
CA ASN A 194 42.42 -49.77 6.27
C ASN A 194 43.95 -49.92 6.40
N SER A 195 44.72 -48.91 5.99
CA SER A 195 46.18 -48.92 6.11
C SER A 195 46.63 -49.03 7.58
N VAL A 196 46.01 -48.26 8.48
CA VAL A 196 46.28 -48.35 9.93
C VAL A 196 45.90 -49.71 10.49
N ALA A 197 44.81 -50.33 10.02
CA ALA A 197 44.41 -51.66 10.45
C ALA A 197 45.44 -52.74 10.03
N GLU A 198 45.94 -52.66 8.80
CA GLU A 198 46.98 -53.55 8.28
C GLU A 198 48.30 -53.38 9.04
N GLU A 199 48.75 -52.15 9.27
CA GLU A 199 49.96 -51.91 10.08
C GLU A 199 49.81 -52.47 11.50
N ARG A 200 48.67 -52.24 12.15
CA ARG A 200 48.39 -52.81 13.47
C ARG A 200 48.40 -54.33 13.45
N ALA A 201 47.89 -54.98 12.40
CA ALA A 201 47.94 -56.43 12.24
C ALA A 201 49.39 -56.92 12.07
N ASN A 202 50.19 -56.23 11.25
CA ASN A 202 51.60 -56.54 11.00
C ASN A 202 52.43 -56.42 12.28
N PHE A 203 52.27 -55.33 13.05
CA PHE A 203 52.95 -55.17 14.34
C PHE A 203 52.53 -56.24 15.34
N ARG A 204 51.24 -56.58 15.43
CA ARG A 204 50.76 -57.66 16.29
C ARG A 204 51.38 -59.01 15.93
N ALA A 205 51.48 -59.32 14.64
CA ALA A 205 52.13 -60.55 14.16
C ALA A 205 53.62 -60.56 14.52
N ARG A 206 54.33 -59.44 14.33
CA ARG A 206 55.74 -59.31 14.69
C ARG A 206 55.98 -59.47 16.20
N ILE A 207 55.14 -58.86 17.03
CA ILE A 207 55.19 -59.00 18.50
C ILE A 207 54.98 -60.46 18.91
N LYS A 208 53.99 -61.16 18.32
CA LYS A 208 53.77 -62.58 18.60
C LYS A 208 54.98 -63.45 18.24
N LYS A 209 55.59 -63.20 17.08
CA LYS A 209 56.80 -63.92 16.64
C LYS A 209 57.97 -63.70 17.60
N LEU A 210 58.27 -62.45 17.95
CA LEU A 210 59.33 -62.12 18.91
C LEU A 210 59.08 -62.72 20.30
N ARG A 211 57.81 -62.80 20.75
CA ARG A 211 57.47 -63.49 22.01
C ARG A 211 57.73 -64.99 21.93
N ALA A 212 57.37 -65.65 20.82
CA ALA A 212 57.64 -67.07 20.62
C ALA A 212 59.14 -67.36 20.57
N GLU A 213 59.92 -66.51 19.88
CA GLU A 213 61.39 -66.60 19.83
C GLU A 213 62.00 -66.41 21.22
N ASN A 214 61.58 -65.39 21.98
CA ASN A 214 62.04 -65.19 23.36
C ASN A 214 61.71 -66.39 24.25
N LEU A 215 60.49 -66.95 24.17
CA LEU A 215 60.13 -68.16 24.91
C LEU A 215 61.03 -69.34 24.54
N ALA A 216 61.30 -69.55 23.25
CA ALA A 216 62.19 -70.62 22.79
C ALA A 216 63.64 -70.41 23.28
N LEU A 217 64.13 -69.16 23.27
CA LEU A 217 65.44 -68.82 23.82
C LEU A 217 65.51 -69.04 25.33
N THR A 218 64.49 -68.64 26.10
CA THR A 218 64.41 -68.91 27.54
C THR A 218 64.42 -70.40 27.84
N LEU A 219 63.68 -71.21 27.06
CA LEU A 219 63.70 -72.67 27.21
C LEU A 219 65.08 -73.27 26.90
N LYS A 220 65.78 -72.76 25.88
CA LYS A 220 67.16 -73.18 25.58
C LYS A 220 68.14 -72.79 26.68
N LEU A 221 68.01 -71.60 27.25
CA LEU A 221 68.80 -71.17 28.40
C LEU A 221 68.57 -72.08 29.61
N HIS A 222 67.30 -72.36 29.94
CA HIS A 222 66.96 -73.27 31.03
C HIS A 222 67.43 -74.71 30.77
N HIS A 223 67.39 -75.18 29.53
CA HIS A 223 67.94 -76.50 29.15
C HIS A 223 69.47 -76.55 29.30
N ASN A 224 70.18 -75.49 28.90
CA ASN A 224 71.62 -75.37 29.14
C ASN A 224 71.94 -75.23 30.64
N GLU A 225 71.11 -74.54 31.42
CA GLU A 225 71.24 -74.40 32.87
C GLU A 225 71.00 -75.74 33.59
N LEU A 226 70.09 -76.59 33.08
CA LEU A 226 69.89 -77.96 33.55
C LEU A 226 71.01 -78.92 33.09
N ALA A 227 71.55 -78.75 31.88
CA ALA A 227 72.66 -79.54 31.37
C ALA A 227 74.01 -79.22 32.05
N SER A 228 74.12 -78.04 32.67
CA SER A 228 75.33 -77.59 33.38
C SER A 228 75.28 -77.78 34.90
N ARG A 229 74.24 -78.44 35.46
CA ARG A 229 74.16 -78.72 36.90
C ARG A 229 74.31 -80.21 37.23
N LYS A 230 75.51 -80.60 37.67
CA LYS A 230 75.79 -81.84 38.43
C LYS A 230 75.04 -81.83 39.78
N PRO A 231 74.66 -83.01 40.34
CA PRO A 231 73.91 -83.10 41.58
C PRO A 231 74.85 -82.99 42.78
N GLY A 232 74.62 -81.98 43.63
CA GLY A 232 75.42 -81.77 44.83
C GLY A 232 74.88 -80.61 45.66
N ASP A 233 74.26 -80.98 46.78
CA ASP A 233 74.02 -80.22 48.00
C ASP A 233 72.92 -79.14 48.11
N GLY A 234 72.14 -79.28 49.19
CA GLY A 234 71.60 -78.17 49.97
C GLY A 234 70.27 -77.54 49.53
N SER A 235 69.15 -78.15 49.91
CA SER A 235 67.90 -77.43 50.23
C SER A 235 67.85 -77.17 51.76
N PRO A 236 66.97 -76.32 52.34
CA PRO A 236 65.81 -75.65 51.73
C PRO A 236 65.56 -74.18 52.17
N ALA A 237 64.45 -73.62 51.68
CA ALA A 237 63.59 -72.63 52.36
C ALA A 237 63.73 -71.14 52.00
N LEU A 238 63.37 -70.81 50.76
CA LEU A 238 62.51 -69.64 50.53
C LEU A 238 61.07 -70.01 50.86
N LYS A 239 60.58 -69.51 52.00
CA LYS A 239 59.18 -69.66 52.43
C LYS A 239 58.25 -68.93 51.46
N ARG A 240 57.43 -69.75 50.81
CA ARG A 240 55.98 -69.61 50.60
C ARG A 240 55.45 -68.30 49.98
N ARG A 241 55.06 -68.47 48.71
CA ARG A 241 53.79 -68.04 48.11
C ARG A 241 52.69 -67.69 49.11
N THR A 242 51.97 -66.61 48.82
CA THR A 242 50.49 -66.63 48.79
C THR A 242 49.94 -65.82 47.61
N PRO A 243 48.75 -66.18 47.10
CA PRO A 243 48.13 -65.67 45.87
C PRO A 243 47.05 -64.57 46.19
N PRO A 244 46.22 -64.10 45.24
CA PRO A 244 45.52 -62.81 45.28
C PRO A 244 44.25 -62.83 46.16
N PRO A 245 43.55 -61.69 46.30
CA PRO A 245 42.10 -61.78 46.18
C PRO A 245 41.47 -60.69 45.31
N VAL A 246 40.55 -61.19 44.50
CA VAL A 246 39.34 -60.50 44.02
C VAL A 246 38.50 -60.11 45.23
N SER A 247 37.95 -58.89 45.26
CA SER A 247 36.58 -58.68 45.71
C SER A 247 36.06 -57.40 45.05
N SER A 248 35.13 -57.49 44.10
CA SER A 248 33.75 -57.92 44.24
C SER A 248 32.95 -56.99 45.13
N GLN A 249 32.15 -56.15 44.50
CA GLN A 249 30.71 -56.06 44.70
C GLN A 249 30.21 -54.98 43.73
N SER A 250 29.02 -55.06 43.16
CA SER A 250 28.04 -56.13 43.01
C SER A 250 26.92 -55.47 42.24
N ARG A 251 26.50 -56.13 41.17
CA ARG A 251 25.11 -56.37 40.77
C ARG A 251 24.13 -55.18 40.90
N ARG A 252 23.56 -54.80 39.76
CA ARG A 252 22.26 -55.32 39.23
C ARG A 252 21.97 -54.52 37.95
N SER A 253 21.87 -55.15 36.77
CA SER A 253 20.65 -55.72 36.16
C SER A 253 19.47 -54.74 36.20
N ASN A 254 18.76 -54.38 35.14
CA ASN A 254 18.47 -55.12 33.91
C ASN A 254 17.70 -54.21 32.93
N VAL A 255 17.81 -54.54 31.64
CA VAL A 255 16.70 -54.59 30.65
C VAL A 255 16.17 -53.30 29.99
N PHE A 256 16.50 -53.23 28.68
CA PHE A 256 15.69 -52.82 27.50
C PHE A 256 14.91 -51.49 27.49
N ARG A 257 15.19 -50.63 26.49
CA ARG A 257 14.46 -50.55 25.19
C ARG A 257 14.60 -49.13 24.58
N SER A 258 15.08 -49.10 23.35
CA SER A 258 14.89 -48.15 22.23
C SER A 258 14.36 -46.71 22.42
N ARG A 259 14.99 -45.83 21.62
CA ARG A 259 14.50 -44.60 20.92
C ARG A 259 14.72 -43.22 21.58
N SER A 260 15.65 -42.49 20.95
CA SER A 260 15.52 -41.14 20.38
C SER A 260 14.99 -39.98 21.24
N ARG A 261 15.88 -39.03 21.58
CA ARG A 261 15.90 -37.59 21.15
C ARG A 261 16.62 -36.73 22.20
N SER A 262 17.61 -35.98 21.70
CA SER A 262 18.24 -34.71 22.12
C SER A 262 18.31 -34.30 23.60
N PRO A 263 19.48 -33.80 24.06
CA PRO A 263 19.54 -32.85 25.16
C PRO A 263 20.23 -31.54 24.76
N SER A 264 19.69 -30.41 25.21
CA SER A 264 20.47 -29.19 25.38
C SER A 264 19.91 -28.42 26.58
N ASP A 265 20.75 -28.44 27.62
CA ASP A 265 21.00 -27.46 28.68
C ASP A 265 19.94 -26.47 29.18
N SER A 266 19.60 -26.69 30.47
CA SER A 266 19.71 -25.80 31.64
C SER A 266 19.37 -24.30 31.45
N GLU A 267 18.27 -23.81 32.06
CA GLU A 267 18.19 -23.11 33.38
C GLU A 267 19.19 -21.96 33.59
N ARG A 268 18.92 -20.82 34.23
CA ARG A 268 17.78 -20.02 34.74
C ARG A 268 18.46 -18.74 35.33
N PHE A 269 17.67 -17.71 35.66
CA PHE A 269 17.99 -16.47 36.44
C PHE A 269 18.42 -15.24 35.62
N LYS A 270 17.60 -14.16 35.53
CA LYS A 270 17.42 -12.98 36.45
C LYS A 270 18.74 -12.18 36.59
N VAL A 271 18.88 -10.85 36.39
CA VAL A 271 17.96 -9.68 36.44
C VAL A 271 18.57 -8.47 35.68
N SER A 272 17.67 -7.60 35.15
CA SER A 272 17.73 -6.13 34.97
C SER A 272 18.98 -5.39 34.47
N SER A 273 18.80 -4.58 33.40
CA SER A 273 18.69 -3.10 33.50
C SER A 273 18.59 -2.46 32.12
N LEU A 274 17.72 -1.45 31.98
CA LEU A 274 17.89 -0.16 31.24
C LEU A 274 18.49 -0.23 29.82
N SER A 275 18.02 0.40 28.75
CA SER A 275 17.09 1.50 28.48
C SER A 275 17.27 1.83 26.99
N ARG A 276 16.23 2.39 26.33
CA ARG A 276 16.28 3.34 25.18
C ARG A 276 17.01 2.89 23.90
N GLY A 277 16.53 3.10 22.68
CA GLY A 277 15.43 3.92 22.18
C GLY A 277 15.57 3.96 20.65
N SER A 278 14.43 3.94 19.98
CA SER A 278 14.27 4.45 18.62
C SER A 278 14.74 5.92 18.58
N SER A 279 15.55 6.28 17.57
CA SER A 279 15.83 7.68 17.24
C SER A 279 15.47 7.93 15.78
N LEU A 280 14.45 8.77 15.62
CA LEU A 280 14.10 9.49 14.41
C LEU A 280 15.13 10.58 14.11
N GLU A 281 15.11 11.00 12.84
CA GLU A 281 15.57 12.26 12.25
C GLU A 281 17.00 12.78 12.52
N SER A 282 17.70 13.10 11.43
CA SER A 282 18.22 14.47 11.29
C SER A 282 18.50 14.83 9.84
N LEU A 283 17.97 16.00 9.48
CA LEU A 283 18.27 16.83 8.33
C LEU A 283 19.75 17.22 8.26
N LYS A 284 20.18 17.62 7.03
CA LYS A 284 20.90 18.88 6.67
C LYS A 284 22.21 18.69 5.88
N SER A 285 22.18 19.06 4.59
CA SER A 285 23.09 20.05 3.94
C SER A 285 22.74 20.13 2.43
N LYS A 286 22.21 21.25 1.94
CA LYS A 286 22.86 22.47 1.39
C LYS A 286 23.47 22.32 -0.02
N ASN A 287 22.85 23.08 -0.93
CA ASN A 287 23.41 23.88 -2.05
C ASN A 287 23.85 23.20 -3.37
N SER A 288 23.11 23.44 -4.46
CA SER A 288 23.49 24.36 -5.57
C SER A 288 22.59 24.23 -6.83
N PRO A 289 22.58 25.21 -7.77
CA PRO A 289 21.40 25.59 -8.55
C PRO A 289 21.48 25.26 -10.05
N ARG A 290 20.33 25.15 -10.75
CA ARG A 290 20.22 25.60 -12.16
C ARG A 290 18.79 25.78 -12.68
N ARG A 291 18.61 26.91 -13.38
CA ARG A 291 17.45 27.37 -14.17
C ARG A 291 17.10 26.36 -15.29
N THR A 292 15.82 26.24 -15.63
CA THR A 292 15.27 26.73 -16.91
C THR A 292 13.74 26.58 -17.00
N VAL A 293 13.13 27.64 -17.51
CA VAL A 293 11.73 27.82 -17.88
C VAL A 293 11.37 26.97 -19.09
N THR A 294 10.22 26.27 -19.08
CA THR A 294 9.41 26.03 -20.29
C THR A 294 7.93 25.74 -19.98
N LYS A 295 7.10 26.70 -20.39
CA LYS A 295 5.68 26.64 -20.83
C LYS A 295 4.92 25.31 -20.67
N SER A 296 3.93 25.31 -19.77
CA SER A 296 2.81 24.37 -19.79
C SER A 296 1.82 24.75 -20.91
N ARG A 297 1.86 24.03 -22.04
CA ARG A 297 0.77 23.99 -23.02
C ARG A 297 -0.26 22.96 -22.55
N ARG A 298 -1.48 23.43 -22.24
CA ARG A 298 -2.66 22.56 -22.07
C ARG A 298 -2.93 21.86 -23.40
N PHE A 299 -2.80 20.54 -23.45
CA PHE A 299 -3.25 19.76 -24.59
C PHE A 299 -4.74 19.48 -24.44
N GLY A 300 -5.51 19.98 -25.41
CA GLY A 300 -6.92 19.64 -25.58
C GLY A 300 -7.08 18.14 -25.87
N ILE A 301 -8.07 17.55 -25.22
CA ILE A 301 -8.49 16.17 -25.40
C ILE A 301 -9.01 16.05 -26.83
N LYS A 302 -8.24 15.36 -27.70
CA LYS A 302 -8.75 14.90 -28.98
C LYS A 302 -9.57 13.65 -28.71
N GLU A 303 -10.81 13.71 -29.15
CA GLU A 303 -11.75 12.60 -29.26
C GLU A 303 -11.02 11.37 -29.81
N ILE A 304 -10.92 10.33 -28.98
CA ILE A 304 -10.29 9.07 -29.37
C ILE A 304 -11.32 8.34 -30.22
N ASP A 305 -11.02 8.16 -31.50
CA ASP A 305 -11.87 7.47 -32.46
C ASP A 305 -12.00 5.98 -32.09
N PHE A 306 -13.10 5.64 -31.42
CA PHE A 306 -13.34 4.32 -30.81
C PHE A 306 -13.46 3.19 -31.84
N GLY A 307 -13.76 3.49 -33.10
CA GLY A 307 -13.90 2.48 -34.16
C GLY A 307 -12.59 1.73 -34.45
N ASN A 308 -11.44 2.38 -34.29
CA ASN A 308 -10.13 1.75 -34.48
C ASN A 308 -9.77 0.81 -33.31
N LEU A 309 -10.26 1.10 -32.10
CA LEU A 309 -10.01 0.27 -30.94
C LEU A 309 -10.86 -1.01 -30.98
N GLU A 310 -12.13 -0.90 -31.34
CA GLU A 310 -13.03 -2.05 -31.49
C GLU A 310 -12.56 -3.00 -32.59
N SER A 311 -12.14 -2.46 -33.73
CA SER A 311 -11.58 -3.25 -34.84
C SER A 311 -10.33 -4.05 -34.42
N ARG A 312 -9.50 -3.44 -33.57
CA ARG A 312 -8.26 -4.06 -33.07
C ARG A 312 -8.54 -5.12 -32.00
N ILE A 313 -9.55 -4.90 -31.15
CA ILE A 313 -10.03 -5.90 -30.20
C ILE A 313 -10.60 -7.12 -30.94
N HIS A 314 -11.41 -6.90 -31.97
CA HIS A 314 -11.96 -7.99 -32.79
C HIS A 314 -10.87 -8.81 -33.48
N THR A 315 -9.84 -8.15 -34.01
CA THR A 315 -8.70 -8.81 -34.66
C THR A 315 -7.91 -9.68 -33.66
N LEU A 316 -7.66 -9.18 -32.45
CA LEU A 316 -6.97 -9.94 -31.40
C LEU A 316 -7.79 -11.13 -30.89
N GLN A 317 -9.11 -10.97 -30.75
CA GLN A 317 -10.01 -12.06 -30.39
C GLN A 317 -10.05 -13.15 -31.47
N LYS A 318 -9.99 -12.77 -32.75
CA LYS A 318 -9.90 -13.70 -33.87
C LYS A 318 -8.59 -14.48 -33.85
N MET A 319 -7.45 -13.80 -33.67
CA MET A 319 -6.15 -14.45 -33.58
C MET A 319 -6.04 -15.42 -32.40
N LEU A 320 -6.63 -15.07 -31.25
CA LEU A 320 -6.68 -15.98 -30.09
C LEU A 320 -7.56 -17.20 -30.36
N ARG A 321 -8.68 -17.04 -31.06
CA ARG A 321 -9.57 -18.15 -31.42
C ARG A 321 -8.91 -19.10 -32.43
N ASP A 322 -8.23 -18.56 -33.42
CA ASP A 322 -7.60 -19.34 -34.48
C ASP A 322 -6.30 -20.02 -34.00
N GLY A 323 -5.58 -19.42 -33.04
CA GLY A 323 -4.38 -20.02 -32.42
C GLY A 323 -4.66 -21.16 -31.43
N ILE A 324 -5.90 -21.32 -30.94
CA ILE A 324 -6.28 -22.40 -30.02
C ILE A 324 -6.70 -23.68 -30.76
N ASN A 325 -6.96 -23.61 -32.07
CA ASN A 325 -7.40 -24.76 -32.90
C ASN A 325 -6.27 -25.44 -33.68
N LEU A 326 -5.00 -25.18 -33.33
CA LEU A 326 -3.85 -25.95 -33.82
C LEU A 326 -3.38 -26.91 -32.72
N ASN A 327 -4.15 -27.99 -32.54
CA ASN A 327 -3.68 -29.28 -32.03
C ASN A 327 -4.72 -30.38 -32.29
#